data_AF-A0A7G3FKR6-F1
#
_entry.id   AF-A0A7G3FKR6-F1
#
_cell.length_a   1.000
_cell.length_b   1.000
_cell.length_c   1.000
_cell.angle_alpha   90.00
_cell.angle_beta   90.00
_cell.angle_gamma   90.00
#
_symmetry.space_group_name_H-M   'P 1'
#
loop_
_entity.id
_entity.type
_entity.pdbx_description
1 polymer ?
#
loop_
_entity_poly.entity_id
_entity_poly.type
_entity_poly.pdbx_seq_one_letter_code
_entity_poly.pdbx_strand_id
1 'polypeptide(L)'
;MSFLSLLLIATQLISSEPVVEKIEDSELISLFNSLETENRYTNEDISLSIFKKSNPPGSAGISGGHEISYSFYLAVSEYDEYPAQSLFLIGGFINPQYTVETNEKYLALNVKYGVFNDRKSKTYKVTLNKVSVLNP
;
A
#
# COMPACT_ATOMS: atom_id res chain seq x y z
N MET A 1 42.10 -18.12 -52.94
CA MET A 1 41.01 -17.15 -52.68
C MET A 1 40.26 -17.66 -51.45
N SER A 2 40.81 -17.43 -50.27
CA SER A 2 40.50 -16.32 -49.35
C SER A 2 39.16 -16.50 -48.64
N PHE A 3 39.26 -17.03 -47.42
CA PHE A 3 38.48 -16.74 -46.21
C PHE A 3 36.96 -16.56 -46.34
N LEU A 4 36.22 -17.63 -46.04
CA LEU A 4 34.84 -17.54 -45.60
C LEU A 4 34.85 -17.34 -44.07
N SER A 5 34.98 -16.09 -43.62
CA SER A 5 34.79 -15.75 -42.21
C SER A 5 33.30 -15.80 -41.90
N LEU A 6 32.84 -16.92 -41.33
CA LEU A 6 31.51 -17.01 -40.74
C LEU A 6 31.48 -16.05 -39.55
N LEU A 7 30.81 -14.92 -39.76
CA LEU A 7 30.60 -13.87 -38.79
C LEU A 7 29.86 -14.48 -37.58
N LEU A 8 30.59 -14.69 -36.47
CA LEU A 8 29.98 -14.89 -35.16
C LEU A 8 29.09 -13.67 -34.91
N ILE A 9 27.77 -13.85 -34.99
CA ILE A 9 26.82 -12.89 -34.45
C ILE A 9 27.01 -12.96 -32.94
N ALA A 10 27.87 -12.10 -32.41
CA ALA A 10 27.95 -11.82 -31.01
C ALA A 10 26.59 -11.24 -30.60
N THR A 11 25.71 -12.09 -30.09
CA THR A 11 24.57 -11.62 -29.28
C THR A 11 25.17 -10.97 -28.04
N GLN A 12 25.42 -9.66 -28.12
CA GLN A 12 25.67 -8.86 -26.93
C GLN A 12 24.38 -8.92 -26.13
N LEU A 13 24.41 -9.70 -25.04
CA LEU A 13 23.49 -9.52 -23.92
C LEU A 13 23.76 -8.10 -23.39
N ILE A 14 23.03 -7.12 -23.91
CA ILE A 14 22.99 -5.79 -23.33
C ILE A 14 22.20 -5.94 -22.03
N SER A 15 22.90 -6.27 -20.96
CA SER A 15 22.44 -5.96 -19.61
C SER A 15 22.68 -4.47 -19.42
N SER A 16 21.70 -3.64 -19.77
CA SER A 16 21.74 -2.22 -19.41
C SER A 16 21.70 -2.11 -17.89
N GLU A 17 22.67 -1.42 -17.30
CA GLU A 17 22.65 -1.11 -15.87
C GLU A 17 21.33 -0.38 -15.51
N PRO A 18 20.76 -0.60 -14.31
CA PRO A 18 19.56 0.13 -13.89
C PRO A 18 19.80 1.64 -13.94
N VAL A 19 19.00 2.36 -14.72
CA VAL A 19 19.06 3.82 -14.81
C VAL A 19 18.19 4.40 -13.68
N VAL A 20 18.75 5.36 -12.95
CA VAL A 20 17.99 6.13 -11.95
C VAL A 20 17.30 7.29 -12.68
N GLU A 21 15.97 7.28 -12.70
CA GLU A 21 15.16 8.35 -13.26
C GLU A 21 14.49 9.17 -12.15
N LYS A 22 14.50 10.49 -12.30
CA LYS A 22 13.75 11.38 -11.40
C LYS A 22 12.29 11.43 -11.86
N ILE A 23 11.38 11.11 -10.96
CA ILE A 23 9.94 11.28 -11.17
C ILE A 23 9.59 12.78 -11.00
N GLU A 24 8.83 13.33 -11.94
CA GLU A 24 8.36 14.74 -11.92
C GLU A 24 6.85 14.87 -11.64
N ASP A 25 6.14 13.76 -11.44
CA ASP A 25 4.71 13.76 -11.10
C ASP A 25 4.48 14.27 -9.67
N SER A 26 3.97 15.49 -9.54
CA SER A 26 3.78 16.15 -8.25
C SER A 26 2.81 15.43 -7.32
N GLU A 27 1.77 14.79 -7.86
CA GLU A 27 0.79 14.07 -7.05
C GLU A 27 1.40 12.78 -6.50
N LEU A 28 2.12 12.05 -7.34
CA LEU A 28 2.85 10.85 -6.96
C LEU A 28 3.94 11.18 -5.94
N ILE A 29 4.72 12.23 -6.18
CA ILE A 29 5.74 12.73 -5.25
C ILE A 29 5.10 13.06 -3.90
N SER A 30 4.01 13.84 -3.88
CA SER A 30 3.33 14.22 -2.64
C SER A 30 2.78 13.00 -1.91
N LEU A 31 2.18 12.06 -2.64
CA LEU A 31 1.67 10.81 -2.10
C LEU A 31 2.80 10.03 -1.42
N PHE A 32 3.86 9.67 -2.15
CA PHE A 32 4.95 8.86 -1.61
C PHE A 32 5.70 9.52 -0.44
N ASN A 33 5.83 10.86 -0.43
CA ASN A 33 6.41 11.58 0.70
C ASN A 33 5.46 11.64 1.92
N SER A 34 4.17 11.36 1.75
CA SER A 34 3.20 11.30 2.84
C SER A 34 3.01 9.91 3.44
N LEU A 35 3.58 8.86 2.80
CA LEU A 35 3.46 7.48 3.23
C LEU A 35 4.53 7.16 4.29
N GLU A 36 4.09 6.56 5.40
CA GLU A 36 4.96 5.86 6.33
C GLU A 36 5.05 4.39 5.89
N THR A 37 6.27 3.84 5.87
CA THR A 37 6.55 2.45 5.50
C THR A 37 5.88 1.50 6.49
N GLU A 38 5.13 0.55 5.96
CA GLU A 38 4.31 -0.36 6.77
C GLU A 38 4.36 -1.79 6.20
N ASN A 39 3.76 -2.72 6.94
CA ASN A 39 3.95 -4.15 6.77
C ASN A 39 3.13 -4.74 5.61
N ARG A 40 3.63 -5.87 5.07
CA ARG A 40 2.90 -6.73 4.12
C ARG A 40 2.33 -7.93 4.85
N TYR A 41 1.06 -8.24 4.59
CA TYR A 41 0.32 -9.37 5.14
C TYR A 41 -0.19 -10.25 4.00
N THR A 42 -0.31 -11.54 4.27
CA THR A 42 -0.65 -12.53 3.24
C THR A 42 -1.62 -13.56 3.79
N ASN A 43 -2.53 -14.02 2.94
CA ASN A 43 -3.18 -15.33 3.07
C ASN A 43 -2.92 -16.13 1.78
N GLU A 44 -3.64 -17.23 1.57
CA GLU A 44 -3.47 -18.10 0.39
C GLU A 44 -3.85 -17.40 -0.92
N ASP A 45 -4.82 -16.47 -0.90
CA ASP A 45 -5.40 -15.87 -2.11
C ASP A 45 -4.84 -14.48 -2.42
N ILE A 46 -4.56 -13.68 -1.38
CA ILE A 46 -4.21 -12.26 -1.52
C ILE A 46 -3.02 -11.86 -0.65
N SER A 47 -2.31 -10.84 -1.12
CA SER A 47 -1.39 -10.02 -0.33
C SER A 47 -1.99 -8.63 -0.10
N LEU A 48 -1.78 -8.10 1.10
CA LEU A 48 -2.16 -6.75 1.49
C LEU A 48 -0.91 -6.00 1.96
N SER A 49 -0.57 -4.94 1.25
CA SER A 49 0.36 -3.92 1.73
C SER A 49 -0.45 -2.75 2.28
N ILE A 50 -0.16 -2.37 3.53
CA ILE A 50 -0.79 -1.21 4.16
C ILE A 50 0.21 -0.07 4.06
N PHE A 51 -0.25 1.15 3.78
CA PHE A 51 0.57 2.36 3.85
C PHE A 51 -0.16 3.41 4.66
N LYS A 52 0.47 3.91 5.71
CA LYS A 52 -0.12 4.97 6.53
C LYS A 52 0.17 6.32 5.90
N LYS A 53 -0.88 7.07 5.58
CA LYS A 53 -0.81 8.42 5.00
C LYS A 53 -1.15 9.47 6.06
N SER A 54 -0.25 10.42 6.25
CA SER A 54 -0.55 11.64 7.00
C SER A 54 -1.61 12.47 6.27
N ASN A 55 -2.65 12.90 6.98
CA ASN A 55 -3.65 13.81 6.42
C ASN A 55 -3.23 15.28 6.62
N PRO A 56 -3.72 16.21 5.79
CA PRO A 56 -3.49 17.63 5.99
C PRO A 56 -3.98 18.13 7.37
N PRO A 57 -3.38 19.20 7.91
CA PRO A 57 -3.84 19.83 9.13
C PRO A 57 -5.35 20.16 9.09
N GLY A 58 -6.05 20.00 10.22
CA GLY A 58 -7.49 20.29 10.33
C GLY A 58 -8.43 19.18 9.82
N SER A 59 -7.91 18.14 9.17
CA SER A 59 -8.72 17.01 8.65
C SER A 59 -9.36 16.15 9.75
N ALA A 60 -8.94 16.30 11.01
CA ALA A 60 -9.46 15.54 12.14
C ALA A 60 -10.85 16.02 12.63
N GLY A 61 -11.33 17.18 12.16
CA GLY A 61 -12.67 17.70 12.50
C GLY A 61 -12.85 18.13 13.97
N ILE A 62 -11.77 18.25 14.73
CA ILE A 62 -11.78 18.63 16.15
C ILE A 62 -11.44 20.11 16.28
N SER A 63 -12.33 20.90 16.90
CA SER A 63 -12.05 22.29 17.23
C SER A 63 -10.97 22.38 18.31
N GLY A 64 -9.79 22.91 17.98
CA GLY A 64 -8.75 23.26 18.95
C GLY A 64 -7.68 22.18 19.23
N GLY A 65 -7.71 21.04 18.56
CA GLY A 65 -6.69 19.99 18.71
C GLY A 65 -5.61 20.08 17.63
N HIS A 66 -4.32 20.11 18.03
CA HIS A 66 -3.17 19.88 17.15
C HIS A 66 -3.05 18.41 16.70
N GLU A 67 -4.12 17.63 16.77
CA GLU A 67 -4.08 16.19 16.57
C GLU A 67 -4.06 15.85 15.08
N ILE A 68 -3.00 15.16 14.68
CA ILE A 68 -2.81 14.69 13.31
C ILE A 68 -3.72 13.49 13.09
N SER A 69 -4.48 13.53 12.00
CA SER A 69 -5.23 12.36 11.53
C SER A 69 -4.47 11.64 10.43
N TYR A 70 -4.74 10.36 10.29
CA TYR A 70 -4.12 9.50 9.31
C TYR A 70 -5.17 8.68 8.58
N SER A 71 -4.80 8.28 7.37
CA SER A 71 -5.53 7.34 6.55
C SER A 71 -4.61 6.16 6.22
N PHE A 72 -5.19 5.04 5.81
CA PHE A 72 -4.45 3.89 5.33
C PHE A 72 -4.83 3.62 3.87
N TYR A 73 -3.82 3.56 3.01
CA TYR A 73 -3.95 2.89 1.72
C TYR A 73 -3.79 1.39 1.91
N LEU A 74 -4.72 0.63 1.37
CA LEU A 74 -4.74 -0.82 1.39
C LEU A 74 -4.55 -1.30 -0.05
N ALA A 75 -3.31 -1.64 -0.40
CA ALA A 75 -2.97 -2.18 -1.70
C ALA A 75 -3.09 -3.71 -1.65
N VAL A 76 -4.03 -4.26 -2.41
CA VAL A 76 -4.34 -5.69 -2.43
C VAL A 76 -3.98 -6.27 -3.79
N SER A 77 -3.31 -7.43 -3.79
CA SER A 77 -2.90 -8.14 -5.02
C SER A 77 -3.05 -9.65 -4.84
N GLU A 78 -3.51 -10.34 -5.88
CA GLU A 78 -3.43 -11.80 -5.99
C GLU A 78 -1.99 -12.28 -6.25
N TYR A 79 -1.79 -13.60 -6.24
CA TYR A 79 -0.53 -14.28 -6.53
C TYR A 79 -0.54 -15.02 -7.88
N ASP A 80 -0.91 -14.32 -8.96
CA ASP A 80 -0.94 -14.86 -10.33
C ASP A 80 0.12 -14.18 -11.24
N GLU A 81 0.34 -14.69 -12.45
CA GLU A 81 1.24 -14.09 -13.46
C GLU A 81 0.79 -12.69 -13.88
N TYR A 82 -0.53 -12.47 -13.93
CA TYR A 82 -1.17 -11.18 -14.18
C TYR A 82 -2.15 -10.88 -13.04
N PRO A 83 -1.64 -10.55 -11.85
CA PRO A 83 -2.46 -10.53 -10.65
C PRO A 83 -3.49 -9.40 -10.74
N ALA A 84 -4.74 -9.70 -10.38
CA ALA A 84 -5.70 -8.65 -10.16
C ALA A 84 -5.25 -7.82 -8.94
N GLN A 85 -5.42 -6.50 -9.05
CA GLN A 85 -4.96 -5.54 -8.04
C GLN A 85 -6.07 -4.54 -7.71
N SER A 86 -6.07 -4.08 -6.47
CA SER A 86 -7.00 -3.04 -6.01
C SER A 86 -6.35 -2.17 -4.96
N LEU A 87 -6.77 -0.90 -4.91
CA LEU A 87 -6.30 0.06 -3.94
C LEU A 87 -7.51 0.68 -3.24
N PHE A 88 -7.53 0.60 -1.91
CA PHE A 88 -8.57 1.21 -1.09
C PHE A 88 -8.00 2.27 -0.16
N LEU A 89 -8.79 3.29 0.14
CA LEU A 89 -8.48 4.30 1.14
C LEU A 89 -9.50 4.20 2.27
N ILE A 90 -9.01 3.98 3.50
CA ILE A 90 -9.80 4.11 4.72
C ILE A 90 -9.14 5.14 5.61
N GLY A 91 -9.88 5.95 6.37
CA GLY A 91 -9.20 7.00 7.11
C GLY A 91 -10.07 8.00 7.83
N GLY A 92 -9.42 9.11 8.17
CA GLY A 92 -9.91 10.09 9.13
C GLY A 92 -9.66 9.65 10.58
N PHE A 93 -8.66 8.81 10.81
CA PHE A 93 -8.39 8.24 12.13
C PHE A 93 -7.43 9.15 12.91
N ILE A 94 -7.79 9.51 14.13
CA ILE A 94 -6.90 10.20 15.06
C ILE A 94 -5.95 9.15 15.67
N ASN A 95 -4.64 9.38 15.56
CA ASN A 95 -3.59 8.52 16.13
C ASN A 95 -3.86 7.00 16.01
N PRO A 96 -4.04 6.47 14.78
CA PRO A 96 -4.42 5.08 14.61
C PRO A 96 -3.27 4.11 14.89
N GLN A 97 -3.65 2.94 15.35
CA GLN A 97 -2.83 1.73 15.38
C GLN A 97 -3.64 0.61 14.75
N TYR A 98 -2.97 -0.35 14.14
CA TYR A 98 -3.65 -1.47 13.50
C TYR A 98 -3.00 -2.82 13.81
N THR A 99 -3.82 -3.86 13.74
CA THR A 99 -3.37 -5.26 13.67
C THR A 99 -4.10 -5.95 12.52
N VAL A 100 -3.47 -6.98 11.96
CA VAL A 100 -4.07 -7.80 10.89
C VAL A 100 -4.16 -9.23 11.37
N GLU A 101 -5.34 -9.82 11.21
CA GLU A 101 -5.59 -11.24 11.42
C GLU A 101 -5.84 -11.92 10.08
N THR A 102 -5.17 -13.04 9.87
CA THR A 102 -5.29 -13.81 8.63
C THR A 102 -6.48 -14.76 8.72
N ASN A 103 -7.37 -14.70 7.73
CA ASN A 103 -8.41 -15.69 7.48
C ASN A 103 -8.20 -16.32 6.10
N GLU A 104 -8.73 -17.52 5.88
CA GLU A 104 -8.64 -18.23 4.59
C GLU A 104 -9.12 -17.34 3.43
N LYS A 105 -10.24 -16.61 3.60
CA LYS A 105 -10.90 -15.89 2.49
C LYS A 105 -10.67 -14.38 2.50
N TYR A 106 -10.06 -13.84 3.55
CA TYR A 106 -9.88 -12.40 3.71
C TYR A 106 -8.81 -12.08 4.76
N LEU A 107 -8.39 -10.82 4.80
CA LEU A 107 -7.58 -10.29 5.90
C LEU A 107 -8.46 -9.39 6.78
N ALA A 108 -8.47 -9.61 8.09
CA ALA A 108 -9.18 -8.77 9.05
C ALA A 108 -8.24 -7.67 9.56
N LEU A 109 -8.48 -6.44 9.12
CA LEU A 109 -7.74 -5.26 9.57
C LEU A 109 -8.48 -4.60 10.74
N ASN A 110 -7.94 -4.75 11.94
CA ASN A 110 -8.45 -4.08 13.13
C ASN A 110 -7.76 -2.73 13.29
N VAL A 111 -8.50 -1.63 13.25
CA VAL A 111 -7.97 -0.26 13.45
C VAL A 111 -8.49 0.30 14.76
N LYS A 112 -7.56 0.64 15.67
CA LYS A 112 -7.85 1.36 16.91
C LYS A 112 -7.42 2.82 16.77
N TYR A 113 -8.31 3.76 17.06
CA TYR A 113 -8.10 5.19 16.81
C TYR A 113 -8.85 6.06 17.82
N GLY A 114 -8.50 7.33 17.92
CA GLY A 114 -9.06 8.28 18.88
C GLY A 114 -8.02 8.79 19.86
N VAL A 115 -8.45 9.73 20.69
CA VAL A 115 -7.62 10.34 21.75
C VAL A 115 -7.30 9.31 22.84
N PHE A 116 -6.22 9.51 23.60
CA PHE A 116 -5.67 8.51 24.53
C PHE A 116 -6.73 7.85 25.44
N ASN A 117 -7.68 8.62 25.97
CA ASN A 117 -8.72 8.16 26.90
C ASN A 117 -10.04 7.73 26.24
N ASP A 118 -10.21 7.91 24.92
CA ASP A 118 -11.45 7.60 24.19
C ASP A 118 -11.12 6.95 22.84
N ARG A 119 -10.47 5.77 22.89
CA ARG A 119 -10.12 5.01 21.70
C ARG A 119 -11.24 4.08 21.28
N LYS A 120 -11.62 4.20 20.01
CA LYS A 120 -12.57 3.33 19.31
C LYS A 120 -11.82 2.29 18.51
N SER A 121 -12.48 1.16 18.25
CA SER A 121 -11.96 0.11 17.38
C SER A 121 -12.94 -0.13 16.25
N LYS A 122 -12.42 -0.41 15.06
CA LYS A 122 -13.21 -0.80 13.90
C LYS A 122 -12.47 -1.86 13.10
N THR A 123 -13.17 -2.94 12.79
CA THR A 123 -12.61 -4.06 12.03
C THR A 123 -13.08 -4.01 10.60
N TYR A 124 -12.15 -4.14 9.67
CA TYR A 124 -12.39 -4.17 8.24
C TYR A 124 -12.07 -5.56 7.69
N LYS A 125 -13.04 -6.16 7.02
CA LYS A 125 -12.82 -7.27 6.11
C LYS A 125 -12.19 -6.75 4.83
N VAL A 126 -10.98 -7.18 4.54
CA VAL A 126 -10.25 -6.82 3.31
C VAL A 126 -10.19 -8.02 2.39
N THR A 127 -10.71 -7.85 1.18
CA THR A 127 -10.65 -8.81 0.07
C THR A 127 -10.07 -8.08 -1.14
N LEU A 128 -9.77 -8.82 -2.22
CA LEU A 128 -9.32 -8.22 -3.47
C LEU A 128 -10.26 -7.10 -3.94
N ASN A 129 -11.56 -7.39 -4.05
CA ASN A 129 -12.50 -6.50 -4.73
C ASN A 129 -13.22 -5.52 -3.79
N LYS A 130 -13.07 -5.68 -2.46
CA LYS A 130 -13.86 -4.92 -1.51
C LYS A 130 -13.23 -4.83 -0.12
N VAL A 131 -13.41 -3.67 0.50
CA VAL A 131 -13.23 -3.46 1.94
C VAL A 131 -14.59 -3.17 2.59
N SER A 132 -14.93 -3.86 3.66
CA SER A 132 -16.19 -3.68 4.39
C SER A 132 -16.03 -3.81 5.89
N VAL A 133 -16.91 -3.19 6.67
CA VAL A 133 -16.88 -3.31 8.15
C VAL A 133 -17.34 -4.71 8.57
N LEU A 134 -16.56 -5.33 9.46
CA LEU A 134 -16.84 -6.64 10.05
C LEU A 134 -17.53 -6.38 11.40
N ASN A 135 -18.84 -6.58 11.45
CA ASN A 135 -19.77 -6.22 12.54
C ASN A 135 -19.98 -4.70 12.71
N PRO A 136 -21.02 -4.11 12.07
CA PRO A 136 -21.32 -2.68 12.15
C PRO A 136 -21.87 -2.24 13.51
#